data_AF-A0A9X1YWG1-F1
#
_entry.id   AF-A0A9X1YWG1-F1
#
_cell.length_a   1.000
_cell.length_b   1.000
_cell.length_c   1.000
_cell.angle_alpha   90.00
_cell.angle_beta   90.00
_cell.angle_gamma   90.00
#
_symmetry.space_group_name_H-M   'P 1'
#
loop_
_entity.id
_entity.type
_entity.pdbx_description
1 polymer ?
#
loop_
_entity_poly.entity_id
_entity_poly.type
_entity_poly.pdbx_seq_one_letter_code
_entity_poly.pdbx_strand_id
1 'polypeptide(L)'
;MSKIEVFIFKSGLTRQLSIVSLTLIASLLFVSFGLLVRYVVDHPDFVKSMTGVTIFCTIFIGIRLAMPLSYSVIESLTHDHYMTLESALRSFYFDQINRIYIERLEGAWKNEFVAIYESAMSSVGSYVRTVWAETLPVIFQTLFILGSVSVYLSWDVAVVFSITIVVYIFFVIIMTNARFPLMKRVAQSQKKNEWHGP
;
A
#
# COMPACT_ATOMS: atom_id res chain seq x y z
N MET A 1 -6.85 18.47 6.51
CA MET A 1 -7.52 17.18 6.21
C MET A 1 -8.82 17.46 5.48
N SER A 2 -9.01 16.81 4.33
CA SER A 2 -10.26 16.88 3.56
C SER A 2 -11.40 16.17 4.29
N LYS A 3 -12.67 16.57 4.08
CA LYS A 3 -13.85 15.89 4.67
C LYS A 3 -13.90 14.39 4.31
N ILE A 4 -13.34 14.03 3.16
CA ILE A 4 -13.23 12.65 2.66
C ILE A 4 -12.25 11.84 3.53
N GLU A 5 -11.10 12.42 3.90
CA GLU A 5 -10.11 11.75 4.75
C GLU A 5 -10.68 11.46 6.15
N VAL A 6 -11.41 12.41 6.73
CA VAL A 6 -12.06 12.22 8.05
C VAL A 6 -13.14 11.13 7.99
N PHE A 7 -13.89 11.04 6.89
CA PHE A 7 -14.86 9.97 6.67
C PHE A 7 -14.17 8.61 6.53
N ILE A 8 -13.07 8.55 5.77
CA ILE A 8 -12.26 7.34 5.61
C ILE A 8 -11.68 6.87 6.95
N PHE A 9 -11.12 7.77 7.74
CA PHE A 9 -10.53 7.43 9.03
C PHE A 9 -11.55 7.01 10.09
N LYS A 10 -12.75 7.61 10.08
CA LYS A 10 -13.82 7.23 11.03
C LYS A 10 -14.54 5.95 10.64
N SER A 11 -14.62 5.64 9.35
CA SER A 11 -15.23 4.40 8.88
C SER A 11 -14.26 3.22 9.06
N GLY A 12 -14.63 2.23 9.87
CA GLY A 12 -13.90 0.97 9.97
C GLY A 12 -12.58 1.03 10.73
N LEU A 13 -12.49 1.83 11.81
CA LEU A 13 -11.28 1.95 12.65
C LEU A 13 -10.75 0.60 13.16
N THR A 14 -11.63 -0.34 13.51
CA THR A 14 -11.25 -1.71 13.91
C THR A 14 -10.58 -2.50 12.78
N ARG A 15 -11.05 -2.35 11.54
CA ARG A 15 -10.44 -2.97 10.36
C ARG A 15 -9.09 -2.34 10.03
N GLN A 16 -9.00 -1.02 10.08
CA GLN A 16 -7.72 -0.31 9.89
C GLN A 16 -6.70 -0.72 10.93
N LEU A 17 -7.10 -0.82 12.20
CA LEU A 17 -6.22 -1.26 13.28
C LEU A 17 -5.80 -2.72 13.11
N SER A 18 -6.70 -3.58 12.60
CA SER A 18 -6.37 -4.97 12.26
C SER A 18 -5.35 -5.04 11.11
N ILE A 19 -5.53 -4.25 10.05
CA ILE A 19 -4.59 -4.16 8.92
C ILE A 19 -3.21 -3.69 9.41
N VAL A 20 -3.16 -2.64 10.23
CA VAL A 20 -1.89 -2.14 10.79
C VAL A 20 -1.22 -3.19 11.67
N SER A 21 -1.97 -3.86 12.53
CA SER A 21 -1.44 -4.90 13.41
C SER A 21 -0.90 -6.09 12.62
N LEU A 22 -1.64 -6.57 11.62
CA LEU A 22 -1.18 -7.66 10.75
C LEU A 22 0.06 -7.26 9.95
N THR A 23 0.10 -6.02 9.47
CA THR A 23 1.25 -5.48 8.73
C THR A 23 2.50 -5.42 9.61
N LEU A 24 2.33 -5.05 10.88
CA LEU A 24 3.41 -5.05 11.87
C LEU A 24 3.93 -6.47 12.11
N ILE A 25 3.03 -7.46 12.27
CA ILE A 25 3.40 -8.88 12.42
C ILE A 25 4.14 -9.39 11.18
N ALA A 26 3.65 -9.08 9.97
CA ALA A 26 4.28 -9.48 8.72
C ALA A 26 5.68 -8.87 8.57
N SER A 27 5.84 -7.60 8.95
CA SER A 27 7.13 -6.90 8.94
C SER A 27 8.10 -7.48 9.96
N LEU A 28 7.61 -7.87 11.14
CA LEU A 28 8.42 -8.55 12.16
C LEU A 28 8.89 -9.91 11.67
N LEU A 29 8.00 -10.73 11.07
CA LEU A 29 8.37 -12.00 10.45
C LEU A 29 9.45 -11.83 9.37
N PHE A 30 9.37 -10.76 8.58
CA PHE A 30 10.37 -10.42 7.57
C PHE A 30 11.75 -10.16 8.18
N VAL A 31 11.83 -9.36 9.24
CA VAL A 31 13.12 -9.12 9.91
C VAL A 31 13.61 -10.35 10.65
N SER A 32 12.73 -11.11 11.30
CA SER A 32 13.07 -12.37 11.98
C SER A 32 13.70 -13.38 11.02
N PHE A 33 13.29 -13.40 9.75
CA PHE A 33 13.96 -14.20 8.73
C PHE A 33 15.44 -13.83 8.57
N GLY A 34 15.75 -12.54 8.44
CA GLY A 34 17.13 -12.07 8.33
C GLY A 34 17.96 -12.39 9.58
N LEU A 35 17.37 -12.23 10.76
CA LEU A 35 18.02 -12.58 12.04
C LEU A 35 18.28 -14.08 12.18
N LEU A 36 17.34 -14.92 11.75
CA LEU A 36 17.49 -16.37 11.77
C LEU A 36 18.66 -16.82 10.88
N VAL A 37 18.77 -16.27 9.67
CA VAL A 37 19.88 -16.57 8.75
C VAL A 37 21.20 -16.15 9.37
N ARG A 38 21.27 -14.93 9.94
CA ARG A 38 22.48 -14.46 10.61
C ARG A 38 22.87 -15.35 11.79
N TYR A 39 21.92 -15.74 12.63
CA TYR A 39 22.18 -16.60 13.79
C TYR A 39 22.87 -17.91 13.39
N VAL A 40 22.44 -18.51 12.28
CA VAL A 40 23.05 -19.71 11.71
C VAL A 40 24.45 -19.47 11.19
N VAL A 41 24.70 -18.34 10.54
CA VAL A 41 26.04 -17.97 10.05
C VAL A 41 27.01 -17.75 11.21
N ASP A 42 26.55 -17.09 12.28
CA ASP A 42 27.35 -16.79 13.46
C ASP A 42 27.60 -18.05 14.34
N HIS A 43 26.71 -19.06 14.29
CA HIS A 43 26.80 -20.31 15.06
C HIS A 43 26.76 -21.55 14.17
N PRO A 44 27.79 -21.80 13.35
CA PRO A 44 27.80 -22.93 12.42
C PRO A 44 27.70 -24.29 13.14
N ASP A 45 28.14 -24.37 14.40
CA ASP A 45 28.07 -25.58 15.23
C ASP A 45 26.63 -25.99 15.55
N PHE A 46 25.68 -25.05 15.58
CA PHE A 46 24.26 -25.35 15.80
C PHE A 46 23.71 -26.28 14.71
N VAL A 47 24.09 -26.02 13.46
CA VAL A 47 23.63 -26.75 12.27
C VAL A 47 24.44 -28.03 12.02
N LYS A 48 25.51 -28.29 12.80
CA LYS A 48 26.23 -29.58 12.76
C LYS A 48 25.41 -30.73 13.38
N SER A 49 24.48 -30.41 14.28
CA SER A 49 23.59 -31.40 14.90
C SER A 49 22.30 -31.58 14.11
N MET A 50 21.83 -32.82 13.92
CA MET A 50 20.55 -33.12 13.25
C MET A 50 19.36 -32.38 13.86
N THR A 51 19.35 -32.24 15.19
CA THR A 51 18.33 -31.50 15.94
C THR A 51 18.34 -30.01 15.57
N GLY A 52 19.51 -29.38 15.50
CA GLY A 52 19.65 -27.98 15.12
C GLY A 52 19.21 -27.71 13.68
N VAL A 53 19.54 -28.61 12.74
CA VAL A 53 19.05 -28.52 11.36
C VAL A 53 17.52 -28.58 11.32
N THR A 54 16.92 -29.51 12.07
CA THR A 54 15.46 -29.71 12.05
C THR A 54 14.73 -28.50 12.62
N ILE A 55 15.23 -27.92 13.72
CA ILE A 55 14.67 -26.69 14.30
C ILE A 55 14.78 -25.53 13.30
N PHE A 56 15.96 -25.34 12.69
CA PHE A 56 16.16 -24.29 11.69
C PHE A 56 15.21 -24.44 10.51
N CYS A 57 15.13 -25.63 9.90
CA CYS A 57 14.27 -25.88 8.75
C CYS A 57 12.79 -25.66 9.10
N THR A 58 12.35 -26.09 10.29
CA THR A 58 10.96 -25.91 10.73
C THR A 58 10.62 -24.43 10.89
N ILE A 59 11.47 -23.66 11.56
CA ILE A 59 11.28 -22.21 11.73
C ILE A 59 11.36 -21.50 10.38
N PHE A 60 12.33 -21.86 9.54
CA PHE A 60 12.51 -21.28 8.21
C PHE A 60 11.27 -21.47 7.33
N ILE A 61 10.75 -22.69 7.26
CA ILE A 61 9.52 -23.00 6.50
C ILE A 61 8.34 -22.27 7.12
N GLY A 62 8.22 -22.27 8.45
CA GLY A 62 7.15 -21.57 9.17
C GLY A 62 7.09 -20.09 8.83
N ILE A 63 8.23 -19.38 8.91
CA ILE A 63 8.32 -17.96 8.55
C ILE A 63 8.00 -17.76 7.06
N ARG A 64 8.56 -18.61 6.19
CA ARG A 64 8.40 -18.50 4.72
C ARG A 64 6.96 -18.74 4.25
N LEU A 65 6.17 -19.51 4.99
CA LEU A 65 4.73 -19.70 4.74
C LEU A 65 3.88 -18.62 5.41
N ALA A 66 4.21 -18.23 6.64
CA ALA A 66 3.44 -17.25 7.39
C ALA A 66 3.48 -15.85 6.75
N MET A 67 4.61 -15.48 6.13
CA MET A 67 4.76 -14.19 5.47
C MET A 67 3.77 -13.98 4.30
N PRO A 68 3.74 -14.79 3.23
CA PRO A 68 2.80 -14.61 2.12
C PRO A 68 1.35 -14.72 2.60
N LEU A 69 1.07 -15.61 3.56
CA LEU A 69 -0.28 -15.76 4.12
C LEU A 69 -0.74 -14.49 4.84
N SER A 70 0.16 -13.85 5.61
CA SER A 70 -0.14 -12.56 6.25
C SER A 70 -0.43 -11.47 5.23
N TYR A 71 0.33 -11.38 4.14
CA TYR A 71 0.08 -10.42 3.07
C TYR A 71 -1.24 -10.67 2.34
N SER A 72 -1.59 -11.94 2.07
CA SER A 72 -2.88 -12.28 1.47
C SER A 72 -4.05 -11.90 2.37
N VAL A 73 -3.93 -12.08 3.69
CA VAL A 73 -4.97 -11.65 4.65
C VAL A 73 -5.07 -10.13 4.69
N ILE A 74 -3.96 -9.40 4.68
CA ILE A 74 -3.94 -7.93 4.60
C ILE A 74 -4.62 -7.45 3.32
N GLU A 75 -4.31 -8.06 2.18
CA GLU A 75 -4.91 -7.70 0.89
C GLU A 75 -6.42 -7.94 0.91
N SER A 76 -6.88 -9.09 1.42
CA SER A 76 -8.31 -9.39 1.56
C SER A 76 -9.02 -8.37 2.45
N LEU A 77 -8.47 -8.08 3.63
CA LEU A 77 -9.06 -7.11 4.56
C LEU A 77 -9.10 -5.69 3.98
N THR A 78 -8.04 -5.31 3.26
CA THR A 78 -7.96 -3.99 2.61
C THR A 78 -8.96 -3.89 1.46
N HIS A 79 -9.13 -4.97 0.68
CA HIS A 79 -10.10 -5.04 -0.40
C HIS A 79 -11.54 -4.93 0.11
N ASP A 80 -11.89 -5.67 1.17
CA ASP A 80 -13.22 -5.60 1.78
C ASP A 80 -13.51 -4.23 2.39
N HIS A 81 -12.51 -3.64 3.06
CA HIS A 81 -12.60 -2.28 3.60
C HIS A 81 -12.82 -1.27 2.48
N TYR A 82 -12.06 -1.39 1.40
CA TYR A 82 -12.22 -0.58 0.21
C TYR A 82 -13.63 -0.69 -0.39
N MET A 83 -14.14 -1.90 -0.65
CA MET A 83 -15.47 -2.11 -1.24
C MET A 83 -16.57 -1.49 -0.38
N THR A 84 -16.47 -1.64 0.94
CA THR A 84 -17.43 -1.05 1.89
C THR A 84 -17.41 0.47 1.82
N LEU A 85 -16.21 1.05 1.74
CA LEU A 85 -15.98 2.48 1.77
C LEU A 85 -16.36 3.14 0.44
N GLU A 86 -16.07 2.49 -0.69
CA GLU A 86 -16.54 2.90 -2.01
C GLU A 86 -18.07 2.90 -2.05
N SER A 87 -18.73 1.84 -1.59
CA SER A 87 -20.19 1.77 -1.55
C SER A 87 -20.80 2.92 -0.73
N ALA A 88 -20.21 3.24 0.43
CA ALA A 88 -20.70 4.30 1.31
C ALA A 88 -20.47 5.71 0.74
N LEU A 89 -19.32 5.94 0.09
CA LEU A 89 -19.06 7.18 -0.65
C LEU A 89 -20.00 7.32 -1.82
N ARG A 90 -20.24 6.23 -2.56
CA ARG A 90 -21.11 6.24 -3.73
C ARG A 90 -22.53 6.64 -3.34
N SER A 91 -23.09 6.02 -2.31
CA SER A 91 -24.42 6.37 -1.78
C SER A 91 -24.46 7.82 -1.28
N PHE A 92 -23.46 8.27 -0.51
CA PHE A 92 -23.42 9.63 0.02
C PHE A 92 -23.41 10.71 -1.07
N TYR A 93 -22.59 10.52 -2.10
CA TYR A 93 -22.54 11.48 -3.21
C TYR A 93 -23.74 11.38 -4.14
N PHE A 94 -24.30 10.19 -4.36
CA PHE A 94 -25.53 10.03 -5.13
C PHE A 94 -26.70 10.76 -4.47
N ASP A 95 -26.82 10.66 -3.14
CA ASP A 95 -27.81 11.41 -2.35
C ASP A 95 -27.58 12.92 -2.40
N GLN A 96 -26.33 13.39 -2.43
CA GLN A 96 -26.04 14.82 -2.62
C GLN A 96 -26.36 15.30 -4.03
N ILE A 97 -26.04 14.51 -5.06
CA ILE A 97 -26.34 14.85 -6.46
C ILE A 97 -27.86 14.96 -6.65
N ASN A 98 -28.64 14.03 -6.10
CA ASN A 98 -30.10 14.10 -6.13
C ASN A 98 -30.68 15.29 -5.36
N ARG A 99 -29.94 15.86 -4.40
CA ARG A 99 -30.34 17.06 -3.65
C ARG A 99 -29.90 18.36 -4.29
N ILE A 100 -28.94 18.34 -5.22
CA ILE A 100 -28.53 19.52 -5.98
C ILE A 100 -29.61 19.77 -7.04
N TYR A 101 -30.24 20.94 -6.95
CA TYR A 101 -31.35 21.38 -7.80
C TYR A 101 -31.10 21.10 -9.29
N ILE A 102 -32.11 20.47 -9.91
CA ILE A 102 -32.22 20.15 -11.35
C ILE A 102 -31.83 21.36 -12.24
N GLU A 103 -32.08 22.58 -11.77
CA GLU A 103 -31.76 23.85 -12.46
C GLU A 103 -30.25 24.09 -12.72
N ARG A 104 -29.32 23.50 -11.96
CA ARG A 104 -27.87 23.58 -12.26
C ARG A 104 -27.35 22.45 -13.14
N LEU A 105 -28.14 21.39 -13.31
CA LEU A 105 -27.78 20.21 -14.12
C LEU A 105 -28.23 20.35 -15.58
N GLU A 106 -29.13 21.28 -15.90
CA GLU A 106 -29.56 21.54 -17.28
C GLU A 106 -28.43 22.06 -18.19
N GLY A 107 -27.35 22.61 -17.63
CA GLY A 107 -26.20 23.11 -18.40
C GLY A 107 -25.02 22.14 -18.55
N ALA A 108 -24.91 21.12 -17.70
CA ALA A 108 -23.82 20.16 -17.73
C ALA A 108 -24.31 18.85 -18.36
N TRP A 109 -23.69 18.44 -19.47
CA TRP A 109 -24.03 17.19 -20.15
C TRP A 109 -23.99 16.04 -19.12
N LYS A 110 -25.15 15.46 -18.82
CA LYS A 110 -25.34 14.38 -17.82
C LYS A 110 -24.24 13.30 -17.91
N ASN A 111 -23.81 12.98 -19.12
CA ASN A 111 -22.75 12.00 -19.39
C ASN A 111 -21.37 12.46 -18.90
N GLU A 112 -21.02 13.73 -19.04
CA GLU A 112 -19.75 14.28 -18.56
C GLU A 112 -19.71 14.32 -17.03
N PHE A 113 -20.83 14.65 -16.39
CA PHE A 113 -20.93 14.63 -14.93
C PHE A 113 -20.80 13.20 -14.35
N VAL A 114 -21.47 12.22 -14.97
CA VAL A 114 -21.32 10.80 -14.58
C VAL A 114 -19.88 10.32 -14.80
N ALA A 115 -19.25 10.68 -15.92
CA ALA A 115 -17.87 10.30 -16.20
C ALA A 115 -16.86 10.92 -15.20
N ILE A 116 -17.06 12.19 -14.81
CA ILE A 116 -16.24 12.84 -13.78
C ILE A 116 -16.44 12.16 -12.43
N TYR A 117 -17.69 11.82 -12.09
CA TYR A 117 -18.02 11.14 -10.85
C TYR A 117 -17.38 9.75 -10.74
N GLU A 118 -17.50 8.92 -11.78
CA GLU A 118 -16.87 7.60 -11.81
C GLU A 118 -15.34 7.69 -11.76
N SER A 119 -14.75 8.64 -12.49
CA SER A 119 -13.31 8.90 -12.46
C SER A 119 -12.84 9.32 -11.06
N ALA A 120 -13.61 10.17 -10.37
CA ALA A 120 -13.31 10.60 -9.01
C ALA A 120 -13.41 9.43 -8.01
N MET A 121 -14.44 8.59 -8.09
CA MET A 121 -14.57 7.42 -7.21
C MET A 121 -13.47 6.39 -7.45
N SER A 122 -13.14 6.11 -8.71
CA SER A 122 -12.01 5.23 -9.08
C SER A 122 -10.68 5.76 -8.53
N SER A 123 -10.46 7.08 -8.60
CA SER A 123 -9.26 7.72 -8.05
C SER A 123 -9.18 7.60 -6.53
N VAL A 124 -10.30 7.79 -5.82
CA VAL A 124 -10.37 7.61 -4.36
C VAL A 124 -10.10 6.15 -3.97
N GLY A 125 -10.63 5.20 -4.74
CA GLY A 125 -10.41 3.78 -4.52
C GLY A 125 -8.95 3.37 -4.67
N SER A 126 -8.34 3.80 -5.78
CA SER A 126 -6.91 3.62 -6.02
C SER A 126 -6.07 4.22 -4.89
N TYR A 127 -6.40 5.44 -4.44
CA TYR A 127 -5.72 6.08 -3.33
C TYR A 127 -5.79 5.27 -2.03
N VAL A 128 -6.98 4.81 -1.63
CA VAL A 128 -7.15 3.99 -0.41
C VAL A 128 -6.36 2.69 -0.52
N ARG A 129 -6.43 2.00 -1.66
CA ARG A 129 -5.68 0.77 -1.90
C ARG A 129 -4.17 1.00 -1.82
N THR A 130 -3.64 2.01 -2.51
CA THR A 130 -2.19 2.31 -2.50
C THR A 130 -1.69 2.71 -1.12
N VAL A 131 -2.47 3.47 -0.34
CA VAL A 131 -2.04 3.86 1.02
C VAL A 131 -1.99 2.65 1.95
N TRP A 132 -3.05 1.84 1.98
CA TRP A 132 -3.19 0.78 2.98
C TRP A 132 -2.53 -0.55 2.59
N ALA A 133 -2.57 -0.94 1.30
CA ALA A 133 -2.01 -2.22 0.85
C ALA A 133 -0.55 -2.13 0.40
N GLU A 134 -0.09 -0.97 -0.08
CA GLU A 134 1.24 -0.85 -0.70
C GLU A 134 2.17 0.02 0.15
N THR A 135 1.75 1.23 0.48
CA THR A 135 2.62 2.24 1.10
C THR A 135 2.93 1.90 2.56
N LEU A 136 1.90 1.60 3.34
CA LEU A 136 2.02 1.36 4.78
C LEU A 136 2.88 0.13 5.12
N PRO A 137 2.75 -1.02 4.45
CA PRO A 137 3.67 -2.14 4.62
C PRO A 137 5.13 -1.81 4.32
N VAL A 138 5.40 -1.10 3.22
CA VAL A 138 6.77 -0.72 2.84
C VAL A 138 7.39 0.20 3.88
N ILE A 139 6.64 1.17 4.41
CA ILE A 139 7.13 2.05 5.48
C ILE A 139 7.50 1.24 6.72
N PHE A 140 6.61 0.35 7.18
CA PHE A 140 6.89 -0.47 8.37
C PHE A 140 8.09 -1.39 8.15
N GLN A 141 8.14 -2.12 7.05
CA GLN A 141 9.29 -2.97 6.71
C GLN A 141 10.59 -2.17 6.72
N THR A 142 10.60 -0.99 6.10
CA THR A 142 11.79 -0.12 6.03
C THR A 142 12.24 0.30 7.43
N LEU A 143 11.31 0.73 8.29
CA LEU A 143 11.60 1.12 9.67
C LEU A 143 12.14 -0.06 10.49
N PHE A 144 11.54 -1.23 10.36
CA PHE A 144 11.99 -2.45 11.05
C PHE A 144 13.37 -2.91 10.56
N ILE A 145 13.64 -2.83 9.25
CA ILE A 145 14.97 -3.12 8.69
C ILE A 145 16.00 -2.15 9.27
N LEU A 146 15.75 -0.84 9.22
CA LEU A 146 16.67 0.16 9.76
C LEU A 146 16.93 -0.05 11.26
N GLY A 147 15.88 -0.28 12.04
CA GLY A 147 16.01 -0.59 13.47
C GLY A 147 16.84 -1.86 13.71
N SER A 148 16.59 -2.92 12.95
CA SER A 148 17.34 -4.18 13.08
C SER A 148 18.81 -4.03 12.68
N VAL A 149 19.11 -3.35 11.58
CA VAL A 149 20.49 -3.12 11.12
C VAL A 149 21.27 -2.28 12.13
N SER A 150 20.62 -1.25 12.68
CA SER A 150 21.18 -0.38 13.71
C SER A 150 21.55 -1.14 14.99
N VAL A 151 20.67 -2.03 15.46
CA VAL A 151 20.90 -2.82 16.69
C VAL A 151 21.90 -3.95 16.48
N TYR A 152 21.82 -4.67 15.36
CA TYR A 152 22.55 -5.93 15.19
C TYR A 152 23.87 -5.79 14.41
N LEU A 153 24.00 -4.92 13.41
CA LEU A 153 25.23 -4.79 12.62
C LEU A 153 26.13 -3.68 13.18
N SER A 154 25.73 -2.43 12.94
CA SER A 154 26.38 -1.23 13.45
C SER A 154 25.60 0.00 12.97
N TRP A 155 25.80 1.12 13.67
CA TRP A 155 25.18 2.39 13.30
C TRP A 155 25.64 2.87 11.92
N ASP A 156 26.92 2.66 11.57
CA ASP A 156 27.49 3.10 10.29
C ASP A 156 26.80 2.44 9.10
N VAL A 157 26.50 1.13 9.19
CA VAL A 157 25.78 0.41 8.13
C VAL A 157 24.33 0.92 8.01
N ALA A 158 23.68 1.23 9.13
CA ALA A 158 22.32 1.78 9.14
C ALA A 158 22.26 3.18 8.48
N VAL A 159 23.29 4.01 8.67
CA VAL A 159 23.39 5.33 8.01
C VAL A 159 23.53 5.17 6.49
N VAL A 160 24.40 4.28 6.02
CA VAL A 160 24.55 4.00 4.58
C VAL A 160 23.23 3.53 3.97
N PHE A 161 22.55 2.59 4.62
CA PHE A 161 21.23 2.11 4.19
C PHE A 161 20.20 3.24 4.13
N SER A 162 20.17 4.11 5.13
CA SER A 162 19.26 5.26 5.18
C SER A 162 19.50 6.22 4.01
N ILE A 163 20.78 6.50 3.70
CA ILE A 163 21.15 7.33 2.55
C ILE A 163 20.68 6.69 1.24
N THR A 164 20.89 5.38 1.06
CA THR A 164 20.42 4.67 -0.14
C THR A 164 18.90 4.77 -0.30
N ILE A 165 18.13 4.62 0.77
CA ILE A 165 16.67 4.77 0.75
C ILE A 165 16.26 6.18 0.35
N VAL A 166 16.88 7.21 0.93
CA VAL A 166 16.58 8.62 0.60
C VAL A 166 16.89 8.92 -0.86
N VAL A 167 18.04 8.47 -1.36
CA VAL A 167 18.42 8.63 -2.77
C VAL A 167 17.41 7.93 -3.67
N TYR A 168 17.01 6.70 -3.34
CA TYR A 168 16.00 5.96 -4.10
C TYR A 168 14.66 6.71 -4.16
N ILE A 169 14.15 7.20 -3.03
CA ILE A 169 12.90 7.97 -2.97
C ILE A 169 13.01 9.22 -3.85
N PHE A 170 14.12 9.95 -3.76
CA PHE A 170 14.36 11.14 -4.57
C PHE A 170 14.33 10.84 -6.07
N PHE A 171 15.01 9.78 -6.52
CA PHE A 171 14.98 9.35 -7.92
C PHE A 171 13.58 8.94 -8.37
N VAL A 172 12.85 8.19 -7.55
CA VAL A 172 11.47 7.77 -7.85
C VAL A 172 10.57 8.99 -8.02
N ILE A 173 10.66 10.00 -7.14
CA ILE A 173 9.87 11.24 -7.25
C ILE A 173 10.19 11.97 -8.55
N ILE A 174 11.47 12.13 -8.89
CA ILE A 174 11.90 12.80 -10.13
C ILE A 174 11.36 12.07 -11.36
N MET A 175 11.58 10.76 -11.44
CA MET A 175 11.11 9.94 -12.58
C MET A 175 9.59 9.96 -12.70
N THR A 176 8.89 9.92 -11.57
CA THR A 176 7.43 9.97 -11.51
C THR A 176 6.91 11.31 -12.01
N ASN A 177 7.48 12.42 -11.54
CA ASN A 177 7.13 13.78 -12.00
C ASN A 177 7.41 13.97 -13.49
N ALA A 178 8.43 13.32 -14.05
CA ALA A 178 8.69 13.33 -15.49
C ALA A 178 7.67 12.49 -16.28
N ARG A 179 7.18 11.38 -15.70
CA ARG A 179 6.21 10.47 -16.35
C ARG A 179 4.78 10.98 -16.32
N PHE A 180 4.35 11.67 -15.26
CA PHE A 180 3.00 12.22 -15.14
C PHE A 180 2.52 13.10 -16.31
N PRO A 181 3.30 14.11 -16.78
CA PRO A 181 2.88 14.93 -17.92
C PRO A 181 2.79 14.13 -19.22
N LEU A 182 3.62 13.09 -19.40
CA LEU A 182 3.53 12.19 -20.54
C LEU A 182 2.24 11.36 -20.51
N MET A 183 1.91 10.76 -19.36
CA MET A 183 0.65 10.02 -19.20
C MET A 183 -0.58 10.92 -19.40
N LYS A 184 -0.54 12.16 -18.88
CA LYS A 184 -1.63 13.14 -19.09
C LYS A 184 -1.82 13.47 -20.57
N ARG A 185 -0.72 13.66 -21.32
CA ARG A 185 -0.77 13.94 -22.77
C ARG A 185 -1.29 12.75 -23.58
N VAL A 186 -0.91 11.53 -23.24
CA VAL A 186 -1.41 10.31 -23.90
C VAL A 186 -2.91 10.09 -23.62
N ALA A 187 -3.36 10.28 -22.38
CA ALA A 187 -4.78 10.19 -22.04
C ALA A 187 -5.61 11.25 -22.77
N GLN A 188 -5.07 12.46 -22.93
CA GLN A 188 -5.72 13.53 -23.71
C GLN A 188 -5.72 13.23 -25.22
N SER A 189 -4.68 12.59 -25.77
CA SER A 189 -4.66 12.23 -27.19
C SER A 189 -5.59 11.06 -27.53
N GLN A 190 -5.73 10.09 -26.63
CA GLN A 190 -6.70 8.99 -26.80
C GLN A 190 -8.14 9.51 -26.78
N LYS A 191 -8.47 10.41 -25.85
CA LYS A 191 -9.80 11.04 -25.79
C LYS A 191 -10.13 11.87 -27.04
N LYS A 192 -9.11 12.49 -27.67
CA LYS A 192 -9.27 13.21 -28.94
C LYS A 192 -9.49 12.28 -30.13
N ASN A 193 -8.90 11.08 -30.12
CA ASN A 193 -9.09 10.08 -31.17
C ASN A 193 -10.44 9.35 -31.05
N GLU A 194 -11.03 9.23 -29.87
CA GLU A 194 -12.40 8.72 -29.70
C GLU A 194 -13.47 9.69 -30.23
N TRP A 195 -13.21 11.00 -30.17
CA TRP A 195 -14.09 12.04 -30.73
C TRP A 195 -13.90 12.25 -32.25
N HIS A 196 -12.82 11.71 -32.82
CA HIS A 196 -12.51 11.73 -34.25
C HIS A 196 -12.34 10.31 -34.81
N GLY A 197 -13.06 9.33 -34.25
CA GLY A 197 -13.24 8.04 -34.91
C GLY A 197 -13.99 8.21 -36.24
N PRO A 198 -13.67 7.39 -37.25
CA PRO A 198 -14.12 7.53 -38.64
C PRO A 198 -15.65 7.56 -38.83
#